data_AF-B1G9N7-F1
#
_entry.id   AF-B1G9N7-F1
#
_cell.length_a   1.000
_cell.length_b   1.000
_cell.length_c   1.000
_cell.angle_alpha   90.00
_cell.angle_beta   90.00
_cell.angle_gamma   90.00
#
_symmetry.space_group_name_H-M   'P 1'
#
loop_
_entity.id
_entity.type
_entity.pdbx_description
1 polymer ?
#
loop_
_entity_poly.entity_id
_entity_poly.type
_entity_poly.pdbx_seq_one_letter_code
_entity_poly.pdbx_strand_id
1 'polypeptide(L)' 'MQASTRLIELAGTQSTLSEHNLDRHWRNARTHTLHDPVRWKYIAVGNYFLNDVLPPRHGAI' A
#
# COMPACT_ATOMS: atom_id res chain seq x y z
N MET A 1 2.43 -3.30 -1.64
CA MET A 1 3.92 -3.30 -1.67
C MET A 1 4.53 -4.70 -1.84
N GLN A 2 3.93 -5.78 -1.31
CA GLN A 2 4.52 -7.13 -1.43
C GLN A 2 4.69 -7.61 -2.88
N ALA A 3 3.72 -7.33 -3.76
CA ALA A 3 3.79 -7.77 -5.16
C ALA A 3 4.95 -7.13 -5.94
N SER A 4 5.18 -5.82 -5.77
CA SER A 4 6.29 -5.11 -6.44
C SER A 4 7.66 -5.56 -5.95
N THR A 5 7.79 -5.87 -4.66
CA THR A 5 9.04 -6.37 -4.09
C THR A 5 9.33 -7.80 -4.53
N ARG A 6 8.31 -8.68 -4.51
CA ARG A 6 8.44 -10.07 -4.99
C ARG A 6 8.81 -10.16 -6.47
N LEU A 7 8.46 -9.16 -7.27
CA LEU A 7 8.77 -9.11 -8.70
C LEU A 7 10.28 -8.95 -8.95
N ILE A 8 10.98 -8.17 -8.12
CA ILE A 8 12.44 -8.03 -8.15
C ILE A 8 13.13 -9.30 -7.63
N GLU A 9 12.59 -9.89 -6.55
CA GLU A 9 13.12 -11.15 -5.99
C GLU A 9 13.03 -12.31 -6.98
N LEU A 10 11.92 -12.41 -7.72
CA LEU A 10 11.70 -13.46 -8.73
C LEU A 10 12.57 -13.27 -9.99
N ALA A 11 12.79 -12.04 -10.42
CA ALA A 11 13.50 -11.73 -11.65
C ALA A 11 15.04 -11.72 -11.50
N GLY A 12 15.56 -11.95 -10.29
CA GLY A 12 17.01 -12.05 -10.02
C GLY A 12 17.73 -10.71 -10.08
N THR A 13 19.06 -10.71 -9.90
CA THR A 13 19.87 -9.48 -9.78
C THR A 13 19.81 -8.57 -11.01
N GLN A 14 19.63 -9.14 -12.21
CA GLN A 14 19.46 -8.37 -13.46
C GLN A 14 18.20 -7.50 -13.48
N SER A 15 17.19 -7.82 -12.68
CA SER A 15 15.95 -7.03 -12.57
C SER A 15 16.16 -5.62 -11.98
N THR A 16 17.33 -5.37 -11.41
CA THR A 16 17.74 -4.04 -10.91
C THR A 16 18.32 -3.13 -12.01
N LEU A 17 18.52 -3.65 -13.22
CA LEU A 17 19.03 -2.85 -14.33
C LEU A 17 18.04 -1.74 -14.69
N SER A 18 18.59 -0.54 -14.92
CA SER A 18 17.80 0.64 -15.25
C SER A 18 16.97 0.47 -16.53
N GLU A 19 17.35 -0.43 -17.43
CA GLU A 19 16.59 -0.74 -18.66
C GLU A 19 15.22 -1.35 -18.38
N HIS A 20 15.07 -2.10 -17.28
CA HIS A 20 13.80 -2.74 -16.92
C HIS A 20 12.89 -1.83 -16.10
N ASN A 21 13.45 -0.82 -15.41
CA ASN A 21 12.72 0.24 -14.70
C ASN A 21 11.62 -0.31 -13.76
N LEU A 22 11.87 -1.47 -13.14
CA LEU A 22 10.89 -2.17 -12.30
C LEU A 22 10.65 -1.46 -10.96
N ASP A 23 11.64 -0.69 -10.51
CA ASP A 23 11.58 0.17 -9.32
C ASP A 23 10.46 1.24 -9.43
N ARG A 24 10.05 1.62 -10.65
CA ARG A 24 8.92 2.55 -10.86
C ARG A 24 7.63 2.06 -10.23
N HIS A 25 7.38 0.75 -10.26
CA HIS A 25 6.16 0.16 -9.72
C HIS A 25 6.15 0.25 -8.20
N TRP A 26 7.31 0.08 -7.57
CA TRP A 26 7.48 0.29 -6.13
C TRP A 26 7.32 1.77 -5.75
N ARG A 27 7.97 2.69 -6.49
CA ARG A 27 7.88 4.15 -6.23
C ARG A 27 6.44 4.67 -6.36
N ASN A 28 5.72 4.24 -7.40
CA ASN A 28 4.33 4.62 -7.62
C ASN A 28 3.42 4.04 -6.53
N ALA A 29 3.58 2.75 -6.21
CA ALA A 29 2.80 2.13 -5.15
C ALA A 29 3.05 2.80 -3.79
N ARG A 30 4.31 3.12 -3.46
CA ARG A 30 4.67 3.80 -2.20
C ARG A 30 4.01 5.16 -2.10
N THR A 31 4.12 5.98 -3.15
CA THR A 31 3.54 7.32 -3.22
C THR A 31 2.01 7.27 -3.07
N HIS A 32 1.35 6.36 -3.79
CA HIS A 32 -0.11 6.25 -3.76
C HIS A 32 -0.64 5.73 -2.41
N THR A 33 0.03 4.75 -1.80
CA THR A 33 -0.38 4.21 -0.48
C THR A 33 -0.14 5.16 0.69
N LEU A 34 0.66 6.20 0.51
CA LEU A 34 0.94 7.20 1.55
C LEU A 34 -0.18 8.24 1.68
N HIS A 35 -1.00 8.41 0.64
CA HIS A 35 -2.11 9.36 0.63
C HIS A 35 -3.15 9.04 1.70
N ASP A 36 -3.50 7.75 1.84
CA ASP A 36 -4.43 7.29 2.85
C ASP A 36 -3.66 6.56 3.95
N PRO A 37 -3.56 7.11 5.16
CA PRO A 37 -2.95 6.38 6.27
C PRO A 37 -3.79 5.15 6.62
N VAL A 38 -3.42 3.99 6.06
CA VAL A 38 -4.07 2.68 6.27
C VAL A 38 -4.28 2.37 7.76
N ARG A 39 -3.44 2.91 8.64
CA ARG A 39 -3.55 2.77 10.09
C ARG A 39 -4.92 3.18 10.62
N TRP A 40 -5.51 4.25 10.09
CA TRP A 40 -6.82 4.73 10.54
C TRP A 40 -7.98 3.88 10.02
N LYS A 41 -7.80 3.22 8.86
CA LYS A 41 -8.78 2.26 8.33
C LYS A 41 -8.98 1.07 9.28
N TYR A 42 -7.92 0.60 9.95
CA TYR A 42 -8.03 -0.48 10.95
C TYR A 42 -8.79 -0.05 12.21
N ILE A 43 -8.59 1.19 12.66
CA ILE A 43 -9.31 1.75 13.81
C ILE A 43 -10.80 1.84 13.49
N ALA A 44 -11.14 2.35 12.31
CA ALA A 44 -12.52 2.43 11.83
C ALA A 44 -13.21 1.06 11.73
N VAL A 45 -12.52 0.07 11.17
CA VAL A 45 -13.04 -1.31 11.07
C VAL A 45 -13.24 -1.93 12.46
N GLY A 46 -12.26 -1.78 13.36
CA GLY A 46 -12.38 -2.30 14.72
C GLY A 46 -13.52 -1.64 15.50
N ASN A 47 -13.69 -0.34 15.36
CA ASN A 47 -14.75 0.40 16.05
C ASN A 47 -16.16 0.03 15.55
N TYR A 48 -16.30 -0.31 14.27
CA TYR A 48 -17.55 -0.83 13.72
C TYR A 48 -17.88 -2.22 14.30
N PHE A 49 -16.93 -3.16 14.25
CA PHE A 49 -17.19 -4.54 14.72
C PHE A 49 -17.34 -4.66 16.24
N LEU A 50 -16.71 -3.78 17.02
CA LEU A 50 -16.73 -3.84 18.49
C LEU A 50 -17.80 -2.94 19.12
N ASN A 51 -18.14 -1.81 18.49
CA ASN A 51 -18.99 -0.78 19.09
C ASN A 51 -20.17 -0.34 18.19
N ASP A 52 -20.40 -0.98 17.03
CA ASP A 52 -21.43 -0.60 16.03
C ASP A 52 -21.36 0.88 15.57
N VAL A 53 -20.18 1.51 15.68
CA VAL A 53 -19.97 2.90 15.26
C VAL A 53 -19.59 2.95 13.78
N LEU A 54 -20.42 3.58 12.96
CA LEU A 54 -20.14 3.79 11.54
C LEU A 54 -18.94 4.73 11.32
N PRO A 55 -18.07 4.44 10.34
CA PRO A 55 -16.96 5.32 10.01
C PRO A 55 -17.44 6.66 9.42
N PRO A 56 -16.68 7.75 9.60
CA PRO A 56 -17.03 9.07 9.06
C PRO A 56 -17.09 9.05 7.52
N ARG A 57 -18.09 9.75 6.95
CA ARG A 57 -18.41 9.73 5.51
C ARG A 57 -17.40 10.44 4.60
N HIS A 58 -16.45 11.19 5.15
CA HIS A 58 -15.46 11.95 4.37
C HIS A 58 -14.08 11.35 4.61
N GLY A 59 -13.28 11.24 3.54
CA GLY A 59 -12.02 10.49 3.46
C GLY A 59 -10.86 10.97 4.34
N ALA A 60 -11.15 11.71 5.41
CA ALA A 60 -10.24 11.90 6.54
C ALA A 60 -10.35 10.68 7.47
N ILE A 61 -9.77 9.58 7.01
CA ILE A 61 -9.32 8.46 7.84
C ILE A 61 -7.81 8.39 7.61
#